data_AF-A0A1S2M6F4-F1
#
_entry.id   AF-A0A1S2M6F4-F1
#
_cell.length_a   1.000
_cell.length_b   1.000
_cell.length_c   1.000
_cell.angle_alpha   90.00
_cell.angle_beta   90.00
_cell.angle_gamma   90.00
#
_symmetry.space_group_name_H-M   'P 1'
#
loop_
_entity.id
_entity.type
_entity.pdbx_description
1 polymer ?
#
loop_
_entity_poly.entity_id
_entity_poly.type
_entity_poly.pdbx_seq_one_letter_code
_entity_poly.pdbx_strand_id
1 'polypeptide(L)' 'MKTNDYIKYVTQQFVSYVDTSSEERKAQKVERKANKLPFTYRWFGLIPFAIIQAFNVNRKKSK' A
#
# COMPACT_ATOMS: atom_id res chain seq x y z
N MET A 1 29.42 -26.09 8.48
CA MET A 1 28.09 -26.05 9.14
C MET A 1 27.18 -24.98 8.53
N LYS A 2 26.94 -24.96 7.21
CA LYS A 2 26.11 -23.89 6.56
C LYS A 2 24.82 -24.40 5.90
N THR A 3 24.82 -25.65 5.46
CA THR A 3 23.65 -26.26 4.78
C THR A 3 22.47 -26.50 5.72
N ASN A 4 22.74 -26.85 6.99
CA ASN A 4 21.70 -27.19 7.96
C ASN A 4 20.88 -25.96 8.40
N ASP A 5 21.54 -24.80 8.52
CA ASP A 5 20.86 -23.53 8.86
C ASP A 5 19.96 -23.05 7.72
N TYR A 6 20.36 -23.28 6.47
CA TYR A 6 19.54 -22.94 5.31
C TYR A 6 18.28 -23.78 5.25
N ILE A 7 18.41 -25.10 5.43
CA ILE A 7 17.27 -26.01 5.47
C ILE A 7 16.33 -25.62 6.60
N LYS A 8 16.87 -25.34 7.80
CA LYS A 8 16.09 -24.87 8.95
C LYS A 8 15.30 -23.59 8.64
N TYR A 9 15.92 -22.61 7.99
CA TYR A 9 15.26 -21.37 7.60
C TYR A 9 14.11 -21.61 6.61
N VAL A 10 14.36 -22.40 5.57
CA VAL A 10 13.34 -22.72 4.56
C VAL A 10 12.17 -23.47 5.19
N THR A 11 12.44 -24.44 6.07
CA THR A 11 11.40 -25.17 6.78
C THR A 11 10.62 -24.26 7.72
N GLN A 12 11.28 -23.35 8.44
CA GLN A 12 10.60 -22.38 9.32
C GLN A 12 9.64 -21.47 8.54
N GLN A 13 10.07 -20.95 7.39
CA GLN A 13 9.20 -20.12 6.54
C GLN A 13 8.03 -20.92 5.95
N PHE A 14 8.27 -22.17 5.54
CA PHE A 14 7.23 -23.04 5.00
C PHE A 14 6.18 -23.38 6.06
N VAL A 15 6.60 -23.80 7.26
CA VAL A 15 5.69 -24.12 8.38
C VAL A 15 4.88 -22.91 8.79
N SER A 16 5.54 -21.75 8.96
CA SER A 16 4.84 -20.50 9.28
C SER A 16 3.77 -20.15 8.25
N TYR A 17 4.04 -20.37 6.96
CA TYR A 17 3.07 -20.11 5.90
C TYR A 17 1.90 -21.12 5.86
N VAL A 18 2.18 -22.39 6.15
CA VAL A 18 1.16 -23.45 6.22
C VAL A 18 0.26 -23.29 7.44
N ASP A 19 0.83 -22.93 8.59
CA ASP A 19 0.09 -22.68 9.83
C ASP A 19 -0.71 -21.37 9.79
N THR A 20 -0.35 -20.42 8.90
CA THR A 20 -1.13 -19.18 8.72
C THR A 20 -2.50 -19.53 8.12
N SER A 21 -3.50 -19.57 8.99
CA SER A 21 -4.87 -19.95 8.65
C SER A 21 -5.55 -18.91 7.75
N SER A 22 -6.63 -19.30 7.08
CA SER A 22 -7.45 -18.44 6.23
C SER A 22 -7.93 -17.16 6.93
N GLU A 23 -8.10 -17.22 8.26
CA GLU A 23 -8.56 -16.10 9.09
C GLU A 23 -7.47 -15.06 9.32
N GLU A 24 -6.25 -15.49 9.65
CA GLU A 24 -5.11 -14.58 9.79
C GLU A 24 -4.74 -13.91 8.47
N ARG A 25 -4.90 -14.61 7.33
CA ARG A 25 -4.73 -14.01 6.00
C ARG A 25 -5.71 -12.87 5.77
N LYS A 26 -6.96 -13.02 6.23
CA LYS A 26 -7.98 -11.95 6.14
C LYS A 26 -7.64 -10.81 7.10
N ALA A 27 -7.26 -11.10 8.34
CA ALA A 27 -6.87 -10.10 9.34
C ALA A 27 -5.69 -9.24 8.84
N GLN A 28 -4.61 -9.85 8.36
CA GLN A 28 -3.47 -9.12 7.80
C GLN A 28 -3.86 -8.26 6.59
N LYS A 29 -4.80 -8.72 5.75
CA LYS A 29 -5.28 -7.93 4.60
C LYS A 29 -6.10 -6.72 5.06
N VAL A 30 -6.87 -6.85 6.14
CA VAL A 30 -7.64 -5.76 6.74
C VAL A 30 -6.69 -4.75 7.39
N GLU A 31 -5.71 -5.19 8.17
CA GLU A 31 -4.71 -4.31 8.78
C GLU A 31 -3.88 -3.56 7.73
N ARG A 32 -3.45 -4.24 6.66
CA ARG A 32 -2.75 -3.58 5.54
C ARG A 32 -3.61 -2.55 4.82
N LYS A 33 -4.94 -2.75 4.78
CA LYS A 33 -5.87 -1.77 4.22
C LYS A 33 -6.10 -0.60 5.18
N ALA A 34 -6.18 -0.85 6.49
CA ALA A 34 -6.34 0.16 7.52
C ALA A 34 -5.10 1.07 7.65
N ASN A 35 -3.91 0.48 7.58
CA ASN A 35 -2.63 1.19 7.67
C ASN A 35 -2.20 1.86 6.35
N LYS A 36 -2.87 1.55 5.24
CA LYS A 36 -2.64 2.27 3.97
C LYS A 36 -3.31 3.62 4.07
N LEU A 37 -2.49 4.66 4.18
CA LEU A 37 -2.92 6.05 3.99
C LEU A 37 -3.68 6.15 2.66
N PRO A 38 -4.89 6.77 2.66
CA PRO A 38 -5.65 6.94 1.44
C PRO A 38 -4.81 7.65 0.38
N PHE A 39 -4.82 7.13 -0.86
CA PHE A 39 -4.08 7.74 -1.98
C PHE A 39 -4.41 9.22 -2.16
N THR A 40 -5.62 9.62 -1.76
CA THR A 40 -6.08 11.01 -1.68
C THR A 40 -5.15 11.91 -0.86
N TYR A 41 -4.57 11.43 0.24
CA TYR A 41 -3.62 12.23 1.04
C TYR A 41 -2.29 12.48 0.34
N ARG A 42 -1.82 11.55 -0.52
CA ARG A 42 -0.58 11.73 -1.28
C ARG A 42 -0.65 12.86 -2.32
N TRP A 43 -1.86 13.17 -2.78
CA TRP A 43 -2.10 14.15 -3.84
C TRP A 43 -2.97 15.32 -3.38
N PHE A 44 -3.27 15.40 -2.08
CA PHE A 44 -3.89 16.56 -1.46
C PHE A 44 -2.94 17.75 -1.58
N GLY A 45 -3.42 18.88 -2.11
CA GLY A 45 -2.57 20.01 -2.50
C GLY A 45 -2.38 20.10 -4.01
N LEU A 46 -1.75 19.10 -4.65
CA LEU A 46 -1.47 19.14 -6.09
C LEU A 46 -2.75 19.07 -6.94
N ILE A 47 -3.71 18.22 -6.58
CA ILE A 47 -4.98 18.08 -7.30
C ILE A 47 -5.83 19.37 -7.19
N PRO A 48 -6.14 19.89 -5.97
CA PRO A 48 -6.87 21.16 -5.85
C PRO A 48 -6.17 22.31 -6.55
N PHE A 49 -4.83 22.39 -6.47
CA PHE A 49 -4.04 23.41 -7.14
C PHE A 49 -4.17 23.33 -8.67
N ALA A 50 -4.01 22.15 -9.26
CA ALA A 50 -4.14 21.95 -10.70
C ALA A 50 -5.55 22.29 -11.20
N ILE A 51 -6.59 21.94 -10.42
CA ILE A 51 -7.99 22.27 -10.71
C ILE A 51 -8.20 23.80 -10.70
N ILE A 52 -7.75 24.48 -9.64
CA ILE A 52 -7.84 25.95 -9.53
C ILE A 52 -7.10 26.62 -10.70
N GLN A 53 -5.89 26.14 -11.00
CA GLN A 53 -5.07 26.68 -12.08
C GLN A 53 -5.76 26.51 -13.44
N ALA A 54 -6.35 25.34 -13.72
CA ALA A 54 -7.10 25.10 -14.95
C ALA A 54 -8.33 26.02 -15.08
N PHE A 55 -9.11 26.19 -14.00
CA PHE A 55 -10.25 27.12 -14.00
C PHE A 55 -9.83 28.58 -14.21
N ASN A 56 -8.72 29.01 -13.63
CA ASN A 56 -8.21 30.37 -13.78
C ASN A 56 -7.62 30.65 -15.17
N VAL A 57 -7.00 29.65 -15.80
CA VAL A 57 -6.47 29.77 -17.18
C VAL A 57 -7.64 29.91 -18.18
N ASN A 58 -8.73 29.18 -17.97
CA ASN A 58 -9.92 29.29 -18.83
C ASN A 58 -10.60 30.65 -18.72
N ARG A 59 -10.55 31.30 -17.54
CA ARG A 59 -11.07 32.67 -17.34
C ARG A 59 -10.23 33.74 -18.05
N LYS A 60 -8.92 33.56 -18.17
CA LYS A 60 -8.02 34.48 -18.89
C LYS A 60 -8.11 34.37 -20.40
N LYS A 61 -8.53 33.22 -20.95
CA LYS A 61 -8.76 33.03 -22.39
C LYS A 61 -10.07 33.65 -22.91
N SER A 62 -11.00 33.96 -22.02
CA SER A 62 -12.33 34.53 -22.36
C SER A 62 -12.38 36.06 -22.25
N LYS A 63 -11.26 36.73 -21.97
CA LYS A 63 -11.15 38.19 -21.85
C LYS A 63 -10.06 38.67 -22.80
#